data_AF-A0A7Z9DZC5-F1
#
_entry.id   AF-A0A7Z9DZC5-F1
#
_cell.length_a   1.000
_cell.length_b   1.000
_cell.length_c   1.000
_cell.angle_alpha   90.00
_cell.angle_beta   90.00
_cell.angle_gamma   90.00
#
_symmetry.space_group_name_H-M   'P 1'
#
loop_
_entity.id
_entity.type
_entity.pdbx_description
1 polymer ?
#
loop_
_entity_poly.entity_id
_entity_poly.type
_entity_poly.pdbx_seq_one_letter_code
_entity_poly.pdbx_strand_id
1 'polypeptide(L)'
;MSRFDDLFNVAKGKDATTPTPPDNLPSSEKLSKSKDPNYVRTTIYLPRELHRKLKTQATMDGEEMSQIIEQLIDHWLSKHSDA
;
A
#
# COMPACT_ATOMS: atom_id res chain seq x y z
N MET A 1 -23.38 24.66 -8.78
CA MET A 1 -22.01 24.84 -8.27
C MET A 1 -21.51 23.48 -7.83
N SER A 2 -20.34 23.06 -8.32
CA SER A 2 -19.87 21.67 -8.24
C SER A 2 -19.19 21.40 -6.90
N ARG A 3 -19.59 20.32 -6.22
CA ARG A 3 -19.00 19.82 -4.96
C ARG A 3 -17.50 19.55 -5.02
N PHE A 4 -16.94 19.46 -6.22
CA PHE A 4 -15.51 19.28 -6.46
C PHE A 4 -14.70 20.58 -6.33
N ASP A 5 -15.32 21.76 -6.43
CA ASP A 5 -14.62 23.05 -6.30
C ASP A 5 -14.15 23.31 -4.85
N ASP A 6 -14.91 22.82 -3.86
CA ASP A 6 -14.58 22.99 -2.44
C ASP A 6 -13.28 22.27 -2.05
N LEU A 7 -12.96 21.14 -2.69
CA LEU A 7 -11.76 20.36 -2.39
C LEU A 7 -10.46 21.05 -2.83
N PHE A 8 -10.49 21.80 -3.93
CA PHE A 8 -9.31 22.51 -4.44
C PHE A 8 -9.07 23.84 -3.73
N ASN A 9 -10.12 24.47 -3.22
CA ASN A 9 -9.99 25.71 -2.46
C ASN A 9 -9.43 25.49 -1.06
N VAL A 10 -9.73 24.36 -0.41
CA VAL A 10 -9.17 23.99 0.91
C VAL A 10 -7.64 23.82 0.85
N ALA A 11 -7.08 23.38 -0.28
CA ALA A 11 -5.64 23.22 -0.44
C ALA A 11 -4.89 24.53 -0.70
N LYS A 12 -5.58 25.64 -1.01
CA LYS A 12 -4.97 26.92 -1.41
C LYS A 12 -5.00 28.00 -0.32
N GLY A 13 -5.81 27.82 0.72
CA GLY A 13 -5.84 28.69 1.90
C GLY A 13 -4.96 28.15 3.02
N LYS A 14 -3.70 28.58 3.10
CA LYS A 14 -2.97 28.58 4.36
C LYS A 14 -3.45 29.78 5.20
N ASP A 15 -3.59 29.53 6.51
CA ASP A 15 -3.82 30.48 7.60
C ASP A 15 -5.28 30.78 8.00
N ALA A 16 -5.91 29.83 8.70
CA ALA A 16 -6.92 30.13 9.74
C ALA A 16 -7.08 28.96 10.74
N THR A 17 -6.68 29.24 11.98
CA THR A 17 -6.92 28.55 13.25
C THR A 17 -8.11 27.58 13.28
N THR A 18 -7.86 26.31 13.61
CA THR A 18 -8.88 25.36 14.12
C THR A 18 -8.32 24.67 15.37
N PRO A 19 -9.10 24.55 16.48
CA PRO A 19 -8.61 24.04 17.76
C PRO A 19 -8.26 22.56 17.65
N THR A 20 -7.12 22.18 18.23
CA THR A 20 -6.67 20.80 18.42
C THR A 20 -7.71 20.01 19.24
N PRO A 21 -8.23 18.89 18.73
CA PRO A 21 -8.83 17.88 19.59
C PRO A 21 -7.71 17.23 20.43
N PRO A 22 -7.90 17.00 21.74
CA PRO A 22 -6.96 16.19 22.49
C PRO A 22 -7.27 14.74 22.18
N ASP A 23 -6.39 14.05 21.45
CA ASP A 23 -6.39 12.60 21.51
C ASP A 23 -4.95 12.06 21.42
N ASN A 24 -4.39 11.87 22.60
CA ASN A 24 -3.28 10.97 22.85
C ASN A 24 -3.76 9.55 22.55
N LEU A 25 -3.67 9.15 21.29
CA LEU A 25 -3.58 7.76 20.91
C LEU A 25 -2.26 7.64 20.16
N PRO A 26 -1.32 6.75 20.53
CA PRO A 26 -0.29 6.36 19.60
C PRO A 26 -1.03 5.62 18.49
N SER A 27 -1.43 6.35 17.45
CA SER A 27 -1.51 5.72 16.15
C SER A 27 -0.09 5.19 15.96
N SER A 28 0.06 3.88 16.12
CA SER A 28 1.13 3.18 15.41
C SER A 28 0.88 3.58 13.96
N GLU A 29 1.53 4.66 13.53
CA GLU A 29 1.65 5.01 12.13
C GLU A 29 2.22 3.73 11.53
N LYS A 30 1.36 2.89 10.97
CA LYS A 30 1.79 1.73 10.19
C LYS A 30 2.62 2.35 9.09
N LEU A 31 3.93 2.34 9.29
CA LEU A 31 4.89 2.83 8.33
C LEU A 31 4.51 2.13 7.03
N SER A 32 4.20 2.92 6.00
CA SER A 32 3.93 2.39 4.67
C SER A 32 5.08 1.43 4.33
N LYS A 33 4.83 0.30 3.66
CA LYS A 33 5.86 -0.75 3.40
C LYS A 33 7.20 -0.22 2.89
N SER A 34 7.22 0.90 2.17
CA SER A 34 8.46 1.56 1.72
C SER A 34 9.32 2.21 2.80
N LYS A 35 8.79 2.42 4.01
CA LYS A 35 9.46 3.04 5.17
C LYS A 35 9.80 2.00 6.25
N ASP A 36 9.32 0.77 6.10
CA ASP A 36 9.65 -0.33 7.01
C ASP A 36 11.03 -0.89 6.62
N PRO A 37 12.01 -0.91 7.55
CA PRO A 37 13.35 -1.40 7.26
C PRO A 37 13.40 -2.91 6.93
N ASN A 38 12.36 -3.68 7.25
CA ASN A 38 12.28 -5.10 6.93
C ASN A 38 11.83 -5.37 5.48
N TYR A 39 11.46 -4.34 4.73
CA TYR A 39 11.01 -4.48 3.34
C TYR A 39 12.00 -3.84 2.36
N VAL A 40 12.34 -4.59 1.32
CA VAL A 40 13.10 -4.08 0.17
C VAL A 40 12.16 -3.99 -1.03
N ARG A 41 12.17 -2.84 -1.72
CA ARG A 41 11.36 -2.67 -2.94
C ARG A 41 12.01 -3.46 -4.08
N THR A 42 11.22 -4.34 -4.69
CA THR A 42 11.62 -5.13 -5.85
C THR A 42 10.71 -4.81 -7.02
N THR A 43 11.31 -4.47 -8.17
CA THR A 43 10.60 -4.22 -9.42
C THR A 43 10.95 -5.33 -10.41
N ILE A 44 9.94 -6.08 -10.86
CA ILE A 44 10.08 -7.16 -11.84
C ILE A 44 9.12 -6.98 -13.00
N TYR A 45 9.53 -7.46 -14.17
CA TYR A 45 8.65 -7.54 -15.33
C TYR A 45 7.83 -8.82 -15.26
N LEU A 46 6.51 -8.69 -15.37
CA LEU A 46 5.58 -9.80 -15.53
C LEU A 46 4.87 -9.69 -16.87
N PRO A 47 4.59 -10.83 -17.55
CA PRO A 47 3.70 -10.82 -18.70
C PRO A 47 2.36 -10.12 -18.37
N ARG A 48 1.85 -9.32 -19.30
CA ARG A 48 0.64 -8.49 -19.09
C ARG A 48 -0.55 -9.29 -18.58
N GLU A 49 -0.77 -10.47 -19.15
CA GLU A 49 -1.88 -11.36 -18.76
C GLU A 49 -1.67 -11.92 -17.34
N LEU A 50 -0.43 -12.22 -16.95
CA LEU A 50 -0.11 -12.68 -15.61
C LEU A 50 -0.35 -11.58 -14.58
N HIS A 51 0.15 -10.37 -14.84
CA HIS A 51 -0.10 -9.21 -13.99
C HIS A 51 -1.60 -8.91 -13.83
N ARG A 52 -2.39 -9.01 -14.92
CA ARG A 52 -3.84 -8.83 -14.85
C ARG A 52 -4.49 -9.87 -13.93
N LYS A 53 -4.16 -11.16 -14.11
CA LYS A 53 -4.70 -12.24 -13.28
C LYS A 53 -4.35 -12.06 -11.80
N LEU A 54 -3.10 -11.74 -11.51
CA LEU A 54 -2.65 -11.45 -10.14
C LEU A 54 -3.45 -10.31 -9.50
N LYS A 55 -3.60 -9.19 -10.22
CA LYS A 55 -4.35 -8.03 -9.73
C LYS A 55 -5.83 -8.36 -9.48
N THR A 56 -6.46 -9.09 -10.40
CA THR A 56 -7.86 -9.50 -10.26
C THR A 56 -8.05 -10.38 -9.03
N GLN A 57 -7.19 -11.41 -8.87
CA GLN A 57 -7.29 -12.32 -7.73
C GLN A 57 -7.07 -11.60 -6.40
N ALA A 58 -6.02 -10.76 -6.32
CA ALA A 58 -5.75 -9.93 -5.14
C ALA A 58 -6.95 -9.07 -4.74
N THR A 59 -7.64 -8.49 -5.74
CA THR A 59 -8.84 -7.67 -5.48
C THR A 59 -10.01 -8.52 -4.98
N MET A 60 -10.19 -9.73 -5.51
CA MET A 60 -11.27 -10.63 -5.11
C MET A 60 -11.08 -11.15 -3.68
N ASP A 61 -9.83 -11.45 -3.30
CA ASP A 61 -9.50 -12.02 -2.00
C ASP A 61 -9.31 -10.94 -0.91
N GLY A 62 -9.27 -9.67 -1.31
CA GLY A 62 -8.98 -8.55 -0.38
C GLY A 62 -7.53 -8.55 0.11
N GLU A 63 -6.62 -9.19 -0.64
CA GLU A 63 -5.22 -9.34 -0.29
C GLU A 63 -4.33 -8.37 -1.07
N GLU A 64 -3.16 -8.06 -0.51
CA GLU A 64 -2.17 -7.26 -1.21
C GLU A 64 -1.37 -8.13 -2.19
N MET A 65 -1.15 -7.66 -3.42
CA MET A 65 -0.30 -8.36 -4.41
C MET A 65 1.11 -8.65 -3.88
N SER A 66 1.65 -7.78 -3.02
CA SER A 66 2.97 -7.99 -2.39
C SER A 66 2.99 -9.21 -1.47
N GLN A 67 1.92 -9.45 -0.72
CA GLN A 67 1.77 -10.61 0.16
C GLN A 67 1.65 -11.92 -0.63
N ILE A 68 0.87 -11.91 -1.73
CA ILE A 68 0.74 -13.06 -2.62
C ILE A 68 2.11 -13.42 -3.23
N ILE A 69 2.87 -12.42 -3.67
CA ILE A 69 4.21 -12.62 -4.25
C ILE A 69 5.20 -13.12 -3.18
N GLU A 70 5.14 -12.61 -1.96
CA GLU A 70 5.97 -13.07 -0.84
C GLU A 70 5.75 -14.57 -0.56
N GLN A 71 4.49 -15.00 -0.44
CA GLN A 71 4.15 -16.42 -0.25
C GLN A 71 4.59 -17.31 -1.41
N LEU A 72 4.43 -16.83 -2.65
CA LEU A 72 4.88 -17.56 -3.84
C LEU A 72 6.40 -17.74 -3.86
N ILE A 73 7.15 -16.71 -3.48
CA ILE A 73 8.61 -16.75 -3.40
C ILE A 73 9.06 -17.68 -2.28
N ASP A 74 8.46 -17.59 -1.09
CA ASP A 74 8.79 -18.44 0.05
C ASP A 74 8.52 -19.93 -0.24
N HIS A 75 7.36 -20.21 -0.85
CA HIS A 75 7.02 -21.57 -1.30
C HIS A 75 7.96 -22.07 -2.42
N TRP A 76 8.44 -21.18 -3.30
CA TRP A 76 9.43 -21.56 -4.31
C TRP A 76 10.79 -21.84 -3.66
N LEU A 77 11.25 -21.00 -2.73
CA LEU A 77 12.51 -21.16 -2.02
C LEU A 77 12.53 -22.41 -1.15
N SER A 78 11.47 -22.69 -0.39
CA SER A 78 11.38 -23.91 0.44
C SER A 78 11.59 -25.22 -0.34
N LYS A 79 11.35 -25.23 -1.66
CA LYS A 79 11.62 -26.38 -2.54
C LYS A 79 13.03 -26.43 -3.10
N HIS A 80 13.78 -25.33 -3.02
CA HIS A 80 15.12 -25.19 -3.62
C HIS A 80 16.21 -24.92 -2.56
N SER A 81 15.83 -24.68 -1.30
CA SER A 81 16.75 -24.46 -0.19
C SER A 81 17.22 -25.74 0.50
N ASP A 82 16.80 -26.93 0.04
CA ASP A 82 17.34 -28.25 0.43
C ASP A 82 18.63 -28.63 -0.35
N ALA A 83 19.41 -27.64 -0.81
CA ALA A 83 20.67 -27.82 -1.55
C ALA A 83 21.86 -27.17 -0.83
#